data_AF-A0A0G1KP54-F1
#
_entry.id   AF-A0A0G1KP54-F1
#
_cell.length_a   1.000
_cell.length_b   1.000
_cell.length_c   1.000
_cell.angle_alpha   90.00
_cell.angle_beta   90.00
_cell.angle_gamma   90.00
#
_symmetry.space_group_name_H-M   'P 1'
#
loop_
_entity.id
_entity.type
_entity.pdbx_description
1 polymer ?
#
loop_
_entity_poly.entity_id
_entity_poly.type
_entity_poly.pdbx_seq_one_letter_code
_entity_poly.pdbx_strand_id
1 'polypeptide(L)'
;LIDPYRTEYQIEGETYFSIYIGYDEAKEMKMEKLIYKIGDKLKNFFGNNVLVAGLPRKTMTTLDMMHFVPKEFKENYLKSLEIK
;
A
#
# COMPACT_ATOMS: atom_id res chain seq x y z
N LEU A 1 11.95 -11.49 5.32
CA LEU A 1 12.47 -10.44 4.43
C LEU A 1 11.33 -10.05 3.49
N ILE A 2 11.08 -8.75 3.27
CA ILE A 2 10.09 -8.30 2.28
C ILE A 2 10.82 -8.21 0.93
N ASP A 3 10.35 -8.99 -0.03
CA ASP A 3 10.77 -8.97 -1.42
C ASP A 3 10.02 -7.83 -2.15
N PRO A 4 10.75 -6.85 -2.71
CA PRO A 4 10.14 -5.73 -3.42
C PRO A 4 9.47 -6.13 -4.75
N TYR A 5 9.83 -7.26 -5.35
CA TYR A 5 9.23 -7.72 -6.60
C TYR A 5 7.99 -8.58 -6.40
N ARG A 6 7.71 -8.97 -5.16
CA ARG A 6 6.53 -9.73 -4.80
C ARG A 6 5.33 -8.82 -4.66
N THR A 7 4.28 -9.06 -5.43
CA THR A 7 3.05 -8.24 -5.46
C THR A 7 2.07 -8.54 -4.34
N GLU A 8 2.17 -9.71 -3.69
CA GLU A 8 1.28 -10.11 -2.60
C GLU A 8 1.93 -11.09 -1.60
N TYR A 9 1.44 -11.08 -0.36
CA TYR A 9 1.85 -11.97 0.72
C TYR A 9 0.65 -12.68 1.33
N GLN A 10 0.80 -13.98 1.60
CA GLN A 10 -0.14 -14.73 2.40
C GLN A 10 0.29 -14.66 3.87
N ILE A 11 -0.51 -14.03 4.72
CA ILE A 11 -0.22 -13.83 6.15
C ILE A 11 -1.45 -14.26 6.92
N GLU A 12 -1.33 -15.31 7.74
CA GLU A 12 -2.42 -15.82 8.60
C GLU A 12 -3.69 -16.19 7.82
N GLY A 13 -3.54 -16.63 6.56
CA GLY A 13 -4.65 -17.00 5.69
C GLY A 13 -5.32 -15.83 4.95
N GLU A 14 -4.83 -14.61 5.12
CA GLU A 14 -5.28 -13.44 4.36
C GLU A 14 -4.22 -13.02 3.32
N THR A 15 -4.69 -12.62 2.13
CA THR A 15 -3.84 -11.99 1.11
C THR A 15 -3.61 -10.52 1.46
N TYR A 16 -2.36 -10.09 1.46
CA TYR A 16 -1.94 -8.70 1.59
C TYR A 16 -1.19 -8.25 0.35
N PHE A 17 -1.70 -7.25 -0.36
CA PHE A 17 -1.01 -6.67 -1.52
C PHE A 17 0.14 -5.78 -1.09
N SER A 18 1.28 -5.93 -1.74
CA SER A 18 2.45 -5.08 -1.55
C SER A 18 2.17 -3.69 -2.08
N ILE A 19 2.34 -2.67 -1.25
CA ILE A 19 2.24 -1.27 -1.68
C ILE A 19 3.53 -0.52 -1.43
N TYR A 20 3.81 0.43 -2.32
CA TYR A 20 4.81 1.45 -2.09
C TYR A 20 4.11 2.79 -1.91
N ILE A 21 4.58 3.56 -0.95
CA ILE A 21 3.96 4.81 -0.56
C ILE A 21 4.97 5.92 -0.81
N GLY A 22 4.63 6.87 -1.68
CA GLY A 22 5.45 8.03 -1.96
C GLY A 22 5.87 8.77 -0.68
N TYR A 23 7.00 9.48 -0.72
CA TYR A 23 7.61 10.03 0.49
C TYR A 23 6.68 10.99 1.26
N ASP A 24 6.01 11.90 0.56
CA ASP A 24 5.15 12.90 1.19
C ASP A 24 3.83 12.26 1.66
N GLU A 25 3.25 11.33 0.88
CA GLU A 25 2.09 10.54 1.33
C GLU A 25 2.41 9.70 2.59
N ALA A 26 3.57 9.03 2.61
CA ALA A 26 4.00 8.24 3.76
C ALA A 26 4.23 9.11 5.00
N LYS A 27 4.61 10.37 4.83
CA LYS A 27 4.75 11.33 5.92
C LYS A 27 3.39 11.67 6.53
N GLU A 28 2.39 11.97 5.70
CA GLU A 28 1.01 12.24 6.16
C GLU A 28 0.41 11.01 6.86
N MET A 29 0.52 9.82 6.27
CA MET A 29 0.04 8.58 6.89
C MET A 29 0.72 8.27 8.24
N LYS A 30 2.00 8.64 8.41
CA LYS A 30 2.70 8.54 9.71
C LYS A 30 2.18 9.55 10.73
N MET A 31 1.87 10.77 10.30
CA MET A 31 1.27 11.79 11.16
C MET A 31 -0.11 11.35 11.65
N GLU A 32 -0.88 10.70 10.77
CA GLU A 32 -2.18 10.10 11.09
C GLU A 32 -2.10 8.76 11.84
N LYS A 33 -0.88 8.25 12.10
CA LYS A 33 -0.62 6.98 12.80
C LYS A 33 -1.20 5.74 12.09
N LEU A 34 -1.35 5.82 10.76
CA LEU A 34 -1.78 4.68 9.94
C LEU A 34 -0.63 3.71 9.69
N ILE A 35 0.58 4.23 9.50
CA ILE A 35 1.80 3.46 9.28
C ILE A 35 2.98 4.08 10.04
N TYR A 36 4.05 3.31 10.20
CA TYR A 36 5.30 3.69 10.83
C TYR A 36 6.52 3.22 10.04
N LYS A 37 6.46 2.00 9.48
CA LYS A 37 7.61 1.33 8.85
C LYS A 37 7.20 0.36 7.74
N ILE A 38 8.20 -0.08 6.99
CA ILE A 38 8.07 -1.22 6.07
C ILE A 38 7.65 -2.46 6.88
N GLY A 39 6.67 -3.19 6.36
CA GLY A 39 6.05 -4.36 6.97
C GLY A 39 4.79 -4.09 7.79
N ASP A 40 4.39 -2.83 7.93
CA ASP A 40 3.08 -2.53 8.53
C ASP A 40 1.95 -3.04 7.64
N LYS A 41 0.87 -3.48 8.28
CA LYS A 41 -0.31 -4.09 7.65
C LYS A 41 -1.52 -3.18 7.85
N LEU A 42 -2.20 -2.83 6.77
CA LEU A 42 -3.48 -2.11 6.81
C LEU A 42 -4.58 -3.04 6.28
N LYS A 43 -5.73 -3.05 6.94
CA LYS A 43 -6.90 -3.81 6.47
C LYS A 43 -7.88 -2.87 5.76
N ASN A 44 -8.54 -3.40 4.73
CA ASN A 44 -9.58 -2.70 3.97
C ASN A 44 -9.16 -1.32 3.39
N PHE A 45 -7.87 -1.16 3.09
CA PHE A 45 -7.32 0.03 2.45
C PHE A 45 -7.76 0.05 0.98
N PHE A 46 -8.72 0.94 0.67
CA PHE A 46 -9.38 0.99 -0.64
C PHE A 46 -9.92 -0.39 -1.11
N GLY A 47 -10.54 -1.14 -0.20
CA GLY A 47 -11.10 -2.46 -0.49
C GLY A 47 -10.07 -3.61 -0.49
N ASN A 48 -8.84 -3.36 -0.04
CA ASN A 48 -7.76 -4.34 -0.06
C ASN A 48 -7.05 -4.42 1.29
N ASN A 49 -6.57 -5.62 1.65
CA ASN A 49 -5.56 -5.74 2.70
C ASN A 49 -4.19 -5.45 2.06
N VAL A 50 -3.38 -4.62 2.71
CA VAL A 50 -2.07 -4.18 2.16
C VAL A 50 -0.94 -4.30 3.16
N LEU A 51 0.24 -4.64 2.64
CA LEU A 51 1.50 -4.64 3.34
C LEU A 51 2.37 -3.51 2.79
N VAL A 52 2.89 -2.66 3.67
CA VAL A 52 3.84 -1.61 3.26
C VAL A 52 5.15 -2.27 2.85
N ALA A 53 5.38 -2.41 1.55
CA ALA A 53 6.54 -3.09 1.00
C ALA A 53 7.72 -2.13 0.77
N GLY A 54 7.45 -0.83 0.57
CA GLY A 54 8.50 0.15 0.42
C GLY A 54 8.09 1.59 0.74
N LEU A 55 9.07 2.33 1.25
CA LEU A 55 9.01 3.75 1.58
C LEU A 55 10.17 4.45 0.83
N PRO A 56 10.01 4.80 -0.46
CA PRO A 56 11.03 5.48 -1.25
C PRO A 56 11.52 6.79 -0.61
N ARG A 57 12.73 7.19 -1.01
CA ARG A 57 13.27 8.51 -0.69
C ARG A 57 12.54 9.59 -1.50
N LYS A 58 12.46 10.81 -0.98
CA LYS A 58 11.87 11.96 -1.66
C LYS A 58 12.48 12.16 -3.04
N THR A 59 11.64 12.27 -4.07
CA THR A 59 12.07 12.45 -5.46
C THR A 59 11.85 13.88 -5.99
N MET A 60 11.15 14.73 -5.26
CA MET A 60 10.71 16.07 -5.69
C MET A 60 9.82 16.03 -6.95
N THR A 61 8.99 14.99 -7.05
CA THR A 61 8.03 14.85 -8.17
C THR A 61 6.67 14.45 -7.63
N THR A 62 5.65 14.42 -8.50
CA THR A 62 4.30 13.96 -8.15
C THR A 62 4.26 12.52 -7.63
N LEU A 63 5.31 11.73 -7.89
CA LEU A 63 5.47 10.37 -7.36
C LEU A 63 5.53 10.34 -5.82
N ASP A 64 5.99 11.42 -5.17
CA ASP A 64 6.05 11.52 -3.70
C ASP A 64 4.65 11.52 -3.05
N MET A 65 3.58 11.76 -3.81
CA MET A 65 2.20 11.78 -3.35
C MET A 65 1.38 10.55 -3.78
N MET A 66 2.02 9.53 -4.38
CA MET A 66 1.31 8.40 -4.98
C MET A 66 1.43 7.11 -4.16
N HIS A 67 0.40 6.26 -4.30
CA HIS A 67 0.45 4.84 -3.99
C HIS A 67 0.79 4.05 -5.24
N PHE A 68 1.80 3.19 -5.17
CA PHE A 68 2.12 2.24 -6.22
C PHE A 68 1.62 0.86 -5.80
N VAL A 69 0.75 0.30 -6.62
CA VAL A 69 -0.07 -0.87 -6.28
C VAL A 69 -0.06 -1.89 -7.42
N PRO A 70 -0.25 -3.19 -7.13
CA PRO A 70 -0.44 -4.23 -8.15
C PRO A 70 -1.73 -4.02 -8.96
N LYS A 71 -1.83 -4.72 -10.09
CA LYS A 71 -3.01 -4.66 -10.97
C LYS A 71 -4.27 -5.14 -10.24
N GLU A 72 -4.15 -6.21 -9.47
CA GLU A 72 -5.22 -6.87 -8.73
C GLU A 72 -5.81 -5.93 -7.66
N PHE A 73 -4.96 -5.13 -7.01
CA PHE A 73 -5.42 -4.09 -6.07
C PHE A 73 -6.37 -3.11 -6.77
N LYS A 74 -6.00 -2.62 -7.97
CA LYS A 74 -6.82 -1.70 -8.74
C LYS A 74 -8.15 -2.35 -9.15
N GLU A 75 -8.13 -3.61 -9.56
CA GLU A 75 -9.35 -4.33 -9.94
C GLU A 75 -10.31 -4.49 -8.76
N ASN A 76 -9.80 -4.79 -7.57
CA ASN A 76 -10.60 -4.86 -6.34
C ASN A 76 -11.14 -3.49 -5.95
N TYR A 77 -10.34 -2.43 -6.06
CA TYR A 77 -10.81 -1.06 -5.82
C TYR A 77 -11.97 -0.70 -6.74
N LEU A 78 -11.87 -0.95 -8.05
CA LEU A 78 -12.94 -0.66 -9.00
C LEU A 78 -14.22 -1.44 -8.68
N LYS A 79 -14.11 -2.74 -8.37
CA LYS A 79 -15.26 -3.55 -7.93
C LYS A 79 -15.90 -3.00 -6.64
N SER A 80 -15.09 -2.48 -5.72
CA SER A 80 -15.60 -1.91 -4.46
C SER A 80 -16.44 -0.64 -4.67
N LEU A 81 -16.30 0.03 -5.82
CA LEU A 81 -17.11 1.19 -6.18
C LEU A 81 -18.46 0.80 -6.78
N GLU A 82 -18.56 -0.37 -7.42
CA GLU A 82 -19.81 -0.87 -8.03
C GLU A 82 -20.82 -1.41 -6.99
N ILE A 83 -20.36 -1.66 -5.78
CA ILE A 83 -21.14 -2.26 -4.68
C ILE A 83 -21.73 -1.17 -3.75
N LYS A 84 -21.45 0.11 -4.02
CA LYS A 84 -22.02 1.26 -3.28
C LYS A 84 -23.28 1.80 -3.93
#